data_AF-A0A7C9KKC0-F1
#
_entry.id   AF-A0A7C9KKC0-F1
#
_cell.length_a   1.000
_cell.length_b   1.000
_cell.length_c   1.000
_cell.angle_alpha   90.00
_cell.angle_beta   90.00
_cell.angle_gamma   90.00
#
_symmetry.space_group_name_H-M   'P 1'
#
loop_
_entity.id
_entity.type
_entity.pdbx_description
1 polymer ?
#
loop_
_entity_poly.entity_id
_entity_poly.type
_entity_poly.pdbx_seq_one_letter_code
_entity_poly.pdbx_strand_id
1 'polypeptide(L)' 'MAAEKHYAVIDGASEPRLFFVLEHFNPPVTCLYNESLQPELLKVAPYLVEVTEKVGLYLAEWQTPWGICLH' A
#
# COMPACT_ATOMS: atom_id res chain seq x y z
N MET A 1 -4.76 19.76 -17.06
CA MET A 1 -5.57 18.69 -16.45
C MET A 1 -4.63 17.88 -15.59
N ALA A 2 -4.89 17.75 -14.28
CA ALA A 2 -4.13 16.80 -13.47
C ALA A 2 -4.53 15.39 -13.93
N ALA A 3 -3.55 14.49 -14.09
CA ALA A 3 -3.85 13.07 -14.33
C ALA A 3 -4.68 12.54 -13.15
N GLU A 4 -5.68 11.71 -13.45
CA GLU A 4 -6.47 11.04 -12.42
C GLU A 4 -5.56 10.13 -11.59
N LYS A 5 -5.63 10.28 -10.26
CA LYS A 5 -4.78 9.53 -9.33
C LYS A 5 -5.61 8.42 -8.70
N HIS A 6 -5.15 7.19 -8.84
CA HIS A 6 -5.73 6.03 -8.17
C HIS A 6 -4.95 5.70 -6.91
N TYR A 7 -5.66 5.18 -5.92
CA TYR A 7 -5.08 4.79 -4.65
C TYR A 7 -5.51 3.37 -4.29
N ALA A 8 -4.71 2.70 -3.47
CA ALA A 8 -5.05 1.42 -2.88
C ALA A 8 -4.91 1.53 -1.36
N VAL A 9 -5.89 1.01 -0.64
CA VAL A 9 -5.72 0.69 0.77
C VAL A 9 -5.22 -0.74 0.84
N ILE A 10 -3.99 -0.92 1.33
CA ILE A 10 -3.35 -2.22 1.46
C ILE A 10 -3.29 -2.60 2.93
N ASP A 11 -3.81 -3.76 3.27
CA ASP A 11 -3.74 -4.37 4.60
C ASP A 11 -2.36 -5.01 4.80
N GLY A 12 -1.49 -4.33 5.56
CA GLY A 12 -0.16 -4.83 5.89
C GLY A 12 -0.17 -6.10 6.76
N ALA A 13 -1.27 -6.41 7.45
CA ALA A 13 -1.40 -7.67 8.18
C ALA A 13 -1.63 -8.86 7.24
N SER A 14 -2.36 -8.63 6.14
CA SER A 14 -2.69 -9.67 5.15
C SER A 14 -1.63 -9.82 4.05
N GLU A 15 -0.84 -8.77 3.77
CA GLU A 15 0.16 -8.78 2.70
C GLU A 15 1.59 -8.50 3.22
N PRO A 16 2.38 -9.55 3.49
CA PRO A 16 3.74 -9.40 4.02
C PRO A 16 4.73 -8.79 3.01
N ARG A 17 4.41 -8.78 1.70
CA ARG A 17 5.26 -8.20 0.66
C ARG A 17 5.05 -6.70 0.48
N LEU A 18 4.15 -6.07 1.23
CA LEU A 18 3.87 -4.63 1.13
C LEU A 18 5.16 -3.81 1.21
N PHE A 19 5.96 -3.99 2.26
CA PHE A 19 7.17 -3.19 2.47
C PHE A 19 8.23 -3.43 1.40
N PHE A 20 8.29 -4.64 0.80
CA PHE A 20 9.17 -4.88 -0.34
C PHE A 20 8.78 -4.02 -1.55
N VAL A 21 7.48 -3.91 -1.84
CA VAL A 21 6.96 -3.06 -2.93
C VAL A 21 7.19 -1.58 -2.60
N LEU A 22 6.95 -1.15 -1.36
CA LEU A 22 7.18 0.23 -0.95
C LEU A 22 8.65 0.62 -1.05
N GLU A 23 9.58 -0.22 -0.59
CA GLU A 23 11.02 0.02 -0.67
C GLU A 23 11.52 0.01 -2.13
N HIS A 24 11.01 -0.91 -2.95
CA HIS A 24 11.48 -1.07 -4.32
C HIS A 24 10.98 0.03 -5.27
N PHE A 25 9.72 0.47 -5.11
CA PHE A 25 9.10 1.44 -6.02
C PHE A 25 9.01 2.86 -5.45
N ASN A 26 9.16 3.02 -4.13
CA ASN A 26 9.04 4.29 -3.41
C ASN A 26 7.82 5.15 -3.83
N PRO A 27 6.60 4.57 -3.89
CA PRO A 27 5.42 5.34 -4.23
C PRO A 27 5.04 6.30 -3.08
N PRO A 28 4.26 7.35 -3.36
CA PRO A 28 3.57 8.09 -2.30
C PRO A 28 2.74 7.15 -1.44
N VAL A 29 3.00 7.15 -0.13
CA VAL A 29 2.38 6.25 0.83
C VAL A 29 2.16 6.95 2.17
N THR A 30 1.08 6.60 2.86
CA THR A 30 0.85 6.99 4.25
C THR A 30 0.25 5.84 5.05
N CYS A 31 0.68 5.70 6.32
CA CYS A 31 0.08 4.77 7.25
C CYS A 31 -1.31 5.30 7.65
N LEU A 32 -2.34 4.45 7.66
CA LEU A 32 -3.69 4.86 8.04
C LEU A 32 -3.94 4.85 9.55
N TYR A 33 -2.95 4.43 10.33
CA TYR A 33 -2.95 4.64 11.78
C TYR A 33 -1.97 5.74 12.21
N ASN A 34 -2.15 6.24 13.44
CA ASN A 34 -1.36 7.36 13.96
C ASN A 34 0.13 7.03 14.17
N GLU A 35 0.94 8.06 14.28
CA GLU A 35 2.41 7.96 14.38
C GLU A 35 2.94 7.45 15.73
N SER A 36 2.07 7.25 16.73
CA SER A 36 2.43 6.76 18.08
C SER A 36 2.34 5.23 18.21
N LEU A 37 2.26 4.50 17.10
CA LEU A 37 2.25 3.05 17.09
C LEU A 37 3.63 2.47 17.35
N GLN A 38 3.66 1.37 18.11
CA GLN A 38 4.88 0.59 18.31
C GLN A 38 5.41 0.11 16.94
N PRO A 39 6.74 0.05 16.74
CA PRO A 39 7.34 -0.31 15.45
C PRO A 39 6.82 -1.63 14.85
N GLU A 40 6.48 -2.59 15.70
CA GLU A 40 5.95 -3.89 15.31
C GLU A 40 4.55 -3.76 14.71
N LEU A 41 3.74 -2.83 15.22
CA LEU A 41 2.38 -2.60 14.75
C LEU A 41 2.35 -1.80 13.45
N LEU A 42 3.36 -0.98 13.17
CA LEU A 42 3.52 -0.35 11.86
C LEU A 42 3.65 -1.41 10.74
N LYS A 43 4.32 -2.53 11.02
CA LYS A 43 4.51 -3.60 10.02
C LYS A 43 3.22 -4.31 9.60
N VAL A 44 2.16 -4.17 10.38
CA VAL A 44 0.85 -4.82 10.11
C VAL A 44 -0.26 -3.78 9.96
N ALA A 45 0.08 -2.49 9.95
CA ALA A 45 -0.89 -1.43 9.75
C ALA A 45 -1.40 -1.43 8.30
N PRO A 46 -2.61 -0.93 8.05
CA PRO A 46 -3.07 -0.63 6.71
C PRO A 46 -2.43 0.66 6.20
N TYR A 47 -2.12 0.69 4.90
CA TYR A 47 -1.46 1.80 4.22
C TYR A 47 -2.28 2.27 3.02
N LEU A 48 -2.35 3.59 2.84
CA LEU A 48 -2.85 4.18 1.60
C LEU A 48 -1.65 4.42 0.68
N VAL A 49 -1.69 3.84 -0.51
CA VAL A 49 -0.60 3.86 -1.49
C VAL A 49 -1.11 4.41 -2.81
N GLU A 50 -0.39 5.34 -3.43
CA GLU A 50 -0.68 5.79 -4.79
C GLU A 50 -0.38 4.65 -5.79
N VAL A 51 -1.36 4.28 -6.59
CA VAL A 51 -1.25 3.20 -7.58
C VAL A 51 -0.58 3.75 -8.83
N THR A 52 0.75 3.81 -8.78
CA THR A 52 1.57 4.02 -9.99
C THR A 52 1.47 2.81 -10.92
N GLU A 53 1.85 2.96 -12.19
CA GLU A 53 1.87 1.87 -13.17
C GLU A 53 2.57 0.60 -12.62
N LYS A 54 3.75 0.78 -12.00
CA LYS A 54 4.53 -0.33 -11.44
C LYS A 54 3.85 -1.00 -10.25
N VAL A 55 3.27 -0.20 -9.35
CA VAL A 55 2.52 -0.72 -8.19
C VAL A 55 1.29 -1.49 -8.66
N GLY A 56 0.55 -0.96 -9.64
CA GLY A 56 -0.64 -1.61 -10.20
C GLY A 56 -0.35 -3.00 -10.78
N LEU A 57 0.77 -3.17 -11.50
CA LEU A 57 1.19 -4.47 -12.01
C LEU A 57 1.41 -5.48 -10.88
N TYR A 58 2.04 -5.07 -9.77
CA TYR A 58 2.26 -5.95 -8.62
C TYR A 58 0.97 -6.30 -7.87
N LEU A 59 0.08 -5.31 -7.66
CA LEU A 59 -1.21 -5.53 -7.02
C LEU A 59 -2.06 -6.56 -7.80
N ALA A 60 -1.97 -6.55 -9.14
CA ALA A 60 -2.68 -7.51 -9.98
C ALA A 60 -2.16 -8.94 -9.86
N GLU A 61 -0.91 -9.14 -9.44
CA GLU A 61 -0.30 -10.47 -9.24
C GLU A 61 -0.52 -11.03 -7.83
N TRP A 62 -0.94 -10.17 -6.89
CA TRP A 62 -1.17 -10.59 -5.51
C TRP A 62 -2.48 -11.38 -5.38
N GLN A 63 -2.36 -12.62 -4.89
CA GLN A 63 -3.50 -13.52 -4.65
C GLN A 63 -4.05 -13.43 -3.21
N THR A 64 -3.36 -12.73 -2.33
CA THR A 64 -3.80 -12.44 -0.96
C THR A 64 -5.00 -11.48 -0.99
N PRO A 65 -5.86 -11.47 0.04
CA PRO A 65 -6.87 -10.43 0.22
C PRO A 65 -6.20 -9.13 0.70
N TRP A 66 -5.29 -8.58 -0.10
CA TRP A 66 -4.39 -7.50 0.27
C TRP A 66 -5.10 -6.17 0.51
N GLY A 67 -6.35 -5.98 0.10
CA GLY A 67 -7.10 -4.75 0.36
C GLY A 67 -8.04 -4.34 -0.77
N ILE A 68 -8.14 -3.03 -1.04
CA ILE A 68 -9.09 -2.44 -1.98
C ILE A 68 -8.47 -1.31 -2.83
N CYS A 69 -8.90 -1.18 -4.08
CA CYS A 69 -8.61 -0.02 -4.94
C CYS A 69 -9.67 1.07 -4.77
N LEU A 70 -9.22 2.32 -4.79
CA LEU A 70 -10.01 3.54 -4.78
C LEU A 70 -9.85 4.20 -6.14
N HIS A 71 -10.95 4.33 -6.88
CA HIS A 71 -11.02 4.92 -8.21
C HIS A 71 -11.45 6.37 -8.15
#